data_AF-A0A4D6KSH3-F1
#
_entry.id   AF-A0A4D6KSH3-F1
#
_cell.length_a   1.000
_cell.length_b   1.000
_cell.length_c   1.000
_cell.angle_alpha   90.00
_cell.angle_beta   90.00
_cell.angle_gamma   90.00
#
_symmetry.space_group_name_H-M   'P 1'
#
loop_
_entity.id
_entity.type
_entity.pdbx_description
1 polymer ?
#
loop_
_entity_poly.entity_id
_entity_poly.type
_entity_poly.pdbx_seq_one_letter_code
_entity_poly.pdbx_strand_id
1 'polypeptide(L)'
;MVTSNNNKVMVVEAEQGGCGGGGGGKFEHLPEGCIANILSFTTPRDACVLSLVSSSFRSAAQSDVVWERFLPSDLHAIVSQTSKPLSYSSKKELYLHLCDNPILIDGGKKSFALDKPSSRKCYMLSARSLSIVWGNTPRYWRWTSVPAARFREVAELVSVCWLEIKGGIKGRMLSPNTLYGAYLVFKQRNGGAYGFENQPVEVSVGVAGEGEARRRTVYLEAATPRRPRHQIVPRIFSRVRSRFLDSFDAAPPPPPPPPSRVDDSAVGGEHPKERDDGWMEVELGDFFNGGGEEEVEIGVYEVKSGEWKGGILVQGIEIRPKNKN
;
A
#
# COMPACT_ATOMS: atom_id res chain seq x y z
N MET A 1 15.31 3.44 46.80
CA MET A 1 16.75 3.46 46.48
C MET A 1 17.23 2.01 46.48
N VAL A 2 17.57 1.46 45.31
CA VAL A 2 18.24 0.16 45.18
C VAL A 2 19.43 0.38 44.25
N THR A 3 20.56 -0.20 44.60
CA THR A 3 21.89 0.19 44.12
C THR A 3 22.20 -0.30 42.71
N SER A 4 23.05 0.48 42.02
CA SER A 4 23.63 0.15 40.72
C SER A 4 24.29 -1.23 40.72
N ASN A 5 24.25 -1.91 39.57
CA ASN A 5 25.21 -2.97 39.25
C ASN A 5 25.78 -2.70 37.86
N ASN A 6 27.10 -2.51 37.80
CA ASN A 6 27.77 -1.95 36.63
C ASN A 6 28.02 -3.00 35.54
N ASN A 7 27.61 -2.70 34.30
CA ASN A 7 28.12 -3.39 33.11
C ASN A 7 29.62 -3.12 32.97
N LYS A 8 30.46 -4.05 33.43
CA LYS A 8 31.91 -3.98 33.24
C LYS A 8 32.29 -4.62 31.92
N VAL A 9 32.32 -3.81 30.85
CA VAL A 9 32.90 -4.21 29.56
C VAL A 9 34.39 -4.52 29.80
N MET A 10 34.84 -5.74 29.49
CA MET A 10 36.26 -6.06 29.53
C MET A 10 36.95 -5.48 28.29
N VAL A 11 37.70 -4.40 28.50
CA VAL A 11 38.72 -3.95 27.56
C VAL A 11 39.91 -4.90 27.73
N VAL A 12 40.25 -5.64 26.67
CA VAL A 12 41.45 -6.46 26.63
C VAL A 12 42.55 -5.60 26.01
N GLU A 13 43.44 -5.08 26.84
CA GLU A 13 44.63 -4.38 26.36
C GLU A 13 45.68 -5.39 25.87
N ALA A 14 46.36 -5.05 24.78
CA ALA A 14 47.47 -5.82 24.23
C ALA A 14 48.63 -4.87 23.86
N GLU A 15 49.64 -4.82 24.72
CA GLU A 15 50.98 -4.29 24.43
C GLU A 15 51.87 -5.44 23.91
N GLN A 16 52.90 -5.26 23.08
CA GLN A 16 53.43 -4.15 22.30
C GLN A 16 54.38 -4.75 21.22
N GLY A 17 54.69 -4.05 20.13
CA GLY A 17 55.94 -4.31 19.38
C GLY A 17 55.98 -4.07 17.87
N GLY A 18 56.87 -3.18 17.42
CA GLY A 18 57.54 -3.28 16.11
C GLY A 18 57.02 -2.42 14.94
N CYS A 19 57.79 -1.40 14.56
CA CYS A 19 57.57 -0.49 13.43
C CYS A 19 57.27 -1.14 12.07
N GLY A 20 56.41 -0.51 11.24
CA GLY A 20 56.39 -0.81 9.81
C GLY A 20 55.20 -0.31 8.95
N GLY A 21 55.01 1.01 8.81
CA GLY A 21 54.41 1.67 7.63
C GLY A 21 53.01 1.25 7.13
N GLY A 22 52.03 2.17 7.23
CA GLY A 22 50.75 2.06 6.50
C GLY A 22 49.52 2.34 7.36
N GLY A 23 49.30 3.61 7.71
CA GLY A 23 48.18 4.05 8.55
C GLY A 23 46.81 3.94 7.88
N GLY A 24 46.26 2.73 7.82
CA GLY A 24 44.86 2.46 7.54
C GLY A 24 44.37 1.39 8.50
N GLY A 25 43.50 1.76 9.44
CA GLY A 25 42.93 0.83 10.42
C GLY A 25 42.04 -0.20 9.72
N LYS A 26 42.59 -1.38 9.40
CA LYS A 26 41.87 -2.38 8.62
C LYS A 26 40.81 -3.06 9.48
N PHE A 27 39.55 -2.97 9.04
CA PHE A 27 38.43 -3.77 9.58
C PHE A 27 38.70 -5.27 9.55
N GLU A 28 39.66 -5.74 8.73
CA GLU A 28 40.16 -7.11 8.65
C GLU A 28 40.69 -7.67 9.99
N HIS A 29 41.10 -6.80 10.94
CA HIS A 29 41.59 -7.22 12.26
C HIS A 29 40.48 -7.31 13.33
N LEU A 30 39.25 -6.91 13.02
CA LEU A 30 38.13 -7.04 13.97
C LEU A 30 37.60 -8.49 13.98
N PRO A 31 37.31 -9.07 15.16
CA PRO A 31 36.61 -10.35 15.24
C PRO A 31 35.28 -10.31 14.49
N GLU A 32 34.91 -11.42 13.87
CA GLU A 32 33.67 -11.53 13.08
C GLU A 32 32.41 -11.11 13.88
N GLY A 33 32.36 -11.45 15.18
CA GLY A 33 31.27 -11.03 16.06
C GLY A 33 31.17 -9.51 16.26
N CYS A 34 32.29 -8.79 16.24
CA CYS A 34 32.30 -7.33 16.28
C CYS A 34 31.78 -6.74 14.97
N ILE A 35 32.17 -7.31 13.83
CA ILE A 35 31.67 -6.92 12.50
C ILE A 35 30.16 -7.20 12.41
N ALA A 36 29.71 -8.38 12.83
CA ALA A 36 28.30 -8.75 12.87
C ALA A 36 27.48 -7.81 13.77
N ASN A 37 27.99 -7.46 14.96
CA ASN A 37 27.33 -6.49 15.83
C ASN A 37 27.19 -5.11 15.14
N ILE A 38 28.22 -4.62 14.46
CA ILE A 38 28.14 -3.37 13.67
C ILE A 38 27.10 -3.48 12.55
N LEU A 39 27.11 -4.58 11.78
CA LEU A 39 26.15 -4.83 10.70
C LEU A 39 24.70 -4.87 11.20
N SER A 40 24.46 -5.37 12.42
CA SER A 40 23.11 -5.43 13.02
C SER A 40 22.45 -4.05 13.25
N PHE A 41 23.24 -2.97 13.24
CA PHE A 41 22.74 -1.58 13.33
C PHE A 41 22.57 -0.88 11.96
N THR A 42 22.86 -1.57 10.86
CA THR A 42 22.67 -1.06 9.48
C THR A 42 21.32 -1.51 8.90
N THR A 43 21.03 -1.23 7.63
CA THR A 43 19.86 -1.85 6.96
C THR A 43 20.19 -3.24 6.39
N PRO A 44 19.19 -4.11 6.14
CA PRO A 44 19.40 -5.38 5.42
C PRO A 44 20.10 -5.19 4.07
N ARG A 45 19.80 -4.08 3.38
CA ARG A 45 20.47 -3.69 2.12
C ARG A 45 21.94 -3.40 2.34
N ASP A 46 22.29 -2.58 3.34
CA ASP A 46 23.68 -2.21 3.62
C ASP A 46 24.51 -3.41 4.06
N ALA A 47 23.96 -4.29 4.90
CA ALA A 47 24.62 -5.54 5.28
C ALA A 47 24.91 -6.44 4.06
N CYS A 48 23.99 -6.50 3.08
CA CYS A 48 24.23 -7.22 1.84
C CYS A 48 25.30 -6.54 0.95
N VAL A 49 25.33 -5.21 0.86
CA VAL A 49 26.37 -4.47 0.12
C VAL A 49 27.75 -4.66 0.77
N LEU A 50 27.84 -4.52 2.10
CA LEU A 50 29.07 -4.71 2.86
C LEU A 50 29.61 -6.14 2.74
N SER A 51 28.74 -7.15 2.59
CA SER A 51 29.13 -8.56 2.34
C SER A 51 29.97 -8.78 1.07
N LEU A 52 30.01 -7.80 0.17
CA LEU A 52 30.82 -7.83 -1.05
C LEU A 52 32.25 -7.28 -0.85
N VAL A 53 32.50 -6.54 0.25
CA VAL A 53 33.75 -5.80 0.49
C VAL A 53 34.89 -6.73 0.92
N SER A 54 34.63 -7.72 1.78
CA SER A 54 35.64 -8.72 2.19
C SER A 54 35.00 -10.04 2.63
N SER A 55 35.81 -11.09 2.80
CA SER A 55 35.38 -12.37 3.36
C SER A 55 34.86 -12.25 4.80
N SER A 56 35.50 -11.43 5.64
CA SER A 56 35.07 -11.20 7.02
C SER A 56 33.71 -10.52 7.10
N PHE A 57 33.46 -9.50 6.27
CA PHE A 57 32.13 -8.89 6.13
C PHE A 57 31.12 -9.87 5.55
N ARG A 58 31.54 -10.72 4.59
CA ARG A 58 30.67 -11.73 4.00
C ARG A 58 30.17 -12.73 5.04
N SER A 59 31.05 -13.26 5.87
CA SER A 59 30.70 -14.22 6.92
C SER A 59 29.79 -13.56 7.97
N ALA A 60 30.20 -12.39 8.48
CA ALA A 60 29.42 -11.62 9.44
C ALA A 60 27.99 -11.30 8.94
N ALA A 61 27.83 -10.94 7.66
CA ALA A 61 26.54 -10.63 7.04
C ALA A 61 25.61 -11.84 6.80
N GLN A 62 26.08 -13.07 7.03
CA GLN A 62 25.23 -14.28 7.06
C GLN A 62 24.82 -14.67 8.50
N SER A 63 25.45 -14.08 9.52
CA SER A 63 25.19 -14.45 10.92
C SER A 63 23.77 -14.11 11.37
N ASP A 64 23.11 -15.07 12.02
CA ASP A 64 21.76 -14.91 12.57
C ASP A 64 21.66 -13.77 13.60
N VAL A 65 22.77 -13.36 14.24
CA VAL A 65 22.81 -12.18 15.13
C VAL A 65 22.46 -10.89 14.38
N VAL A 66 22.85 -10.78 13.11
CA VAL A 66 22.51 -9.65 12.24
C VAL A 66 21.04 -9.69 11.88
N TRP A 67 20.55 -10.84 11.39
CA TRP A 67 19.19 -10.97 10.87
C TRP A 67 18.12 -10.98 11.97
N GLU A 68 18.46 -11.42 13.18
CA GLU A 68 17.63 -11.23 14.38
C GLU A 68 17.33 -9.76 14.67
N ARG A 69 18.29 -8.86 14.43
CA ARG A 69 18.11 -7.44 14.68
C ARG A 69 17.25 -6.75 13.62
N PHE A 70 17.21 -7.31 12.41
CA PHE A 70 16.36 -6.83 11.33
C PHE A 70 14.91 -7.30 11.49
N LEU A 71 14.69 -8.55 11.92
CA LEU A 71 13.35 -9.10 12.13
C LEU A 71 12.60 -8.33 13.24
N PRO A 72 11.26 -8.14 13.14
CA PRO A 72 10.48 -7.52 14.20
C PRO A 72 10.54 -8.32 15.51
N SER A 73 10.65 -7.63 16.65
CA SER A 73 10.73 -8.26 17.97
C SER A 73 9.47 -9.06 18.34
N ASP A 74 8.31 -8.67 17.81
CA ASP A 74 7.02 -9.36 17.98
C ASP A 74 6.74 -10.41 16.90
N LEU A 75 7.70 -10.70 16.01
CA LEU A 75 7.51 -11.65 14.90
C LEU A 75 7.00 -13.02 15.37
N HIS A 76 7.47 -13.53 16.51
CA HIS A 76 7.03 -14.82 17.03
C HIS A 76 5.53 -14.84 17.42
N ALA A 77 4.96 -13.68 17.77
CA ALA A 77 3.54 -13.50 18.06
C ALA A 77 2.70 -13.22 16.80
N ILE A 78 3.34 -12.80 15.69
CA ILE A 78 2.71 -12.68 14.36
C ILE A 78 2.67 -14.08 13.70
N VAL A 79 3.81 -14.78 13.68
CA VAL A 79 3.94 -16.11 13.08
C VAL A 79 3.08 -17.14 13.81
N SER A 80 2.88 -17.04 15.13
CA SER A 80 1.97 -17.96 15.85
C SER A 80 0.49 -17.87 15.42
N GLN A 81 0.09 -16.82 14.68
CA GLN A 81 -1.25 -16.67 14.12
C GLN A 81 -1.40 -17.31 12.73
N THR A 82 -0.33 -17.86 12.15
CA THR A 82 -0.37 -18.59 10.88
C THR A 82 -1.14 -19.90 11.02
N SER A 83 -1.78 -20.35 9.94
CA SER A 83 -2.29 -21.72 9.83
C SER A 83 -1.25 -22.70 9.26
N LYS A 84 -0.13 -22.20 8.72
CA LYS A 84 0.94 -23.02 8.11
C LYS A 84 2.27 -22.75 8.82
N PRO A 85 2.90 -23.75 9.47
CA PRO A 85 4.19 -23.57 10.11
C PRO A 85 5.25 -23.19 9.07
N LEU A 86 6.08 -22.20 9.41
CA LEU A 86 7.22 -21.80 8.59
C LEU A 86 8.42 -22.66 8.97
N SER A 87 9.04 -23.31 7.97
CA SER A 87 10.32 -24.02 8.13
C SER A 87 11.41 -23.18 7.49
N TYR A 88 12.50 -22.95 8.21
CA TYR A 88 13.65 -22.16 7.75
C TYR A 88 14.93 -22.63 8.46
N SER A 89 16.05 -22.56 7.77
CA SER A 89 17.39 -22.96 8.25
C SER A 89 18.17 -21.81 8.90
N SER A 90 17.80 -20.56 8.62
CA SER A 90 18.43 -19.35 9.16
C SER A 90 17.42 -18.20 9.30
N LYS A 91 17.73 -17.21 10.14
CA LYS A 91 16.93 -15.98 10.26
C LYS A 91 16.96 -15.13 8.98
N LYS A 92 18.03 -15.26 8.18
CA LYS A 92 18.12 -14.67 6.84
C LYS A 92 17.13 -15.28 5.85
N GLU A 93 17.02 -16.61 5.82
CA GLU A 93 16.05 -17.30 4.98
C GLU A 93 14.61 -16.93 5.39
N LEU A 94 14.32 -16.90 6.70
CA LEU A 94 13.04 -16.42 7.22
C LEU A 94 12.74 -14.98 6.77
N TYR A 95 13.71 -14.07 6.86
CA TYR A 95 13.55 -12.69 6.42
C TYR A 95 13.17 -12.60 4.93
N LEU A 96 13.94 -13.27 4.06
CA LEU A 96 13.69 -13.26 2.62
C LEU A 96 12.34 -13.91 2.28
N HIS A 97 12.00 -15.02 2.95
CA HIS A 97 10.68 -15.64 2.81
C HIS A 97 9.55 -14.68 3.19
N LEU A 98 9.66 -13.91 4.28
CA LEU A 98 8.65 -12.93 4.71
C LEU A 98 8.58 -11.69 3.81
N CYS A 99 9.63 -11.37 3.06
CA CYS A 99 9.59 -10.33 2.03
C CYS A 99 8.87 -10.81 0.76
N ASP A 100 9.21 -12.02 0.32
CA ASP A 100 8.81 -12.52 -1.00
C ASP A 100 7.49 -13.31 -0.98
N ASN A 101 7.07 -13.81 0.20
CA ASN A 101 5.86 -14.63 0.38
C ASN A 101 5.02 -14.11 1.57
N PRO A 102 4.02 -13.25 1.33
CA PRO A 102 3.12 -12.76 2.38
C PRO A 102 2.36 -13.90 3.07
N ILE A 103 2.48 -13.97 4.40
CA ILE A 103 1.81 -15.01 5.21
C ILE A 103 0.40 -14.55 5.63
N LEU A 104 -0.52 -15.49 5.80
CA LEU A 104 -1.89 -15.21 6.25
C LEU A 104 -2.00 -15.38 7.78
N ILE A 105 -2.54 -14.36 8.44
CA ILE A 105 -2.75 -14.29 9.90
C ILE A 105 -4.21 -13.94 10.22
N ASP A 106 -4.58 -13.90 11.50
CA ASP A 106 -5.94 -13.54 11.96
C ASP A 106 -7.04 -14.36 11.25
N GLY A 107 -6.88 -15.69 11.23
CA GLY A 107 -7.79 -16.61 10.54
C GLY A 107 -7.85 -16.43 9.02
N GLY A 108 -6.82 -15.83 8.41
CA GLY A 108 -6.77 -15.49 6.99
C GLY A 108 -7.43 -14.16 6.63
N LYS A 109 -7.81 -13.34 7.63
CA LYS A 109 -8.40 -12.01 7.41
C LYS A 109 -7.38 -10.92 7.11
N LYS A 110 -6.10 -11.16 7.41
CA LYS A 110 -5.00 -10.23 7.13
C LYS A 110 -3.81 -10.98 6.53
N SER A 111 -3.04 -10.34 5.65
CA SER A 111 -1.71 -10.81 5.27
C SER A 111 -0.63 -9.99 5.95
N PHE A 112 0.52 -10.60 6.24
CA PHE A 112 1.72 -9.95 6.77
C PHE A 112 2.91 -10.23 5.86
N ALA A 113 3.74 -9.21 5.64
CA ALA A 113 5.01 -9.30 4.93
C ALA A 113 6.01 -8.28 5.51
N LEU A 114 7.28 -8.36 5.10
CA LEU A 114 8.29 -7.36 5.42
C LEU A 114 8.68 -6.56 4.17
N ASP A 115 8.80 -5.24 4.29
CA ASP A 115 9.42 -4.41 3.27
C ASP A 115 10.91 -4.72 3.15
N LYS A 116 11.32 -5.21 1.99
CA LYS A 116 12.66 -5.79 1.74
C LYS A 116 13.84 -4.85 2.01
N PRO A 117 13.81 -3.54 1.66
CA PRO A 117 14.89 -2.61 2.01
C PRO A 117 14.83 -2.08 3.45
N SER A 118 13.65 -1.82 4.03
CA SER A 118 13.54 -1.11 5.32
C SER A 118 13.28 -2.01 6.53
N SER A 119 12.98 -3.30 6.33
CA SER A 119 12.53 -4.25 7.37
C SER A 119 11.26 -3.83 8.12
N ARG A 120 10.49 -2.90 7.56
CA ARG A 120 9.25 -2.41 8.17
C ARG A 120 8.10 -3.34 7.82
N LYS A 121 7.14 -3.45 8.73
CA LYS A 121 5.99 -4.35 8.58
C LYS A 121 5.04 -3.87 7.49
N CYS A 122 4.64 -4.76 6.60
CA CYS A 122 3.58 -4.56 5.62
C CYS A 122 2.37 -5.42 6.01
N TYR A 123 1.17 -4.86 5.92
CA TYR A 123 -0.07 -5.60 6.13
C TYR A 123 -1.02 -5.43 4.96
N MET A 124 -1.90 -6.40 4.74
CA MET A 124 -3.08 -6.21 3.91
C MET A 124 -4.31 -6.68 4.67
N LEU A 125 -5.33 -5.82 4.75
CA LEU A 125 -6.64 -6.13 5.28
C LEU A 125 -7.46 -6.77 4.16
N SER A 126 -7.90 -8.02 4.32
CA SER A 126 -8.78 -8.67 3.35
C SER A 126 -10.12 -7.95 3.26
N ALA A 127 -10.82 -8.05 2.13
CA ALA A 127 -12.19 -7.56 1.99
C ALA A 127 -13.16 -8.11 3.08
N ARG A 128 -12.90 -9.32 3.60
CA ARG A 128 -13.64 -9.93 4.74
C ARG A 128 -13.38 -9.26 6.10
N SER A 129 -12.35 -8.41 6.20
CA SER A 129 -12.05 -7.58 7.39
C SER A 129 -12.45 -6.12 7.24
N LEU A 130 -12.96 -5.71 6.07
CA LEU A 130 -13.45 -4.36 5.82
C LEU A 130 -14.93 -4.24 6.19
N SER A 131 -15.33 -3.07 6.68
CA SER A 131 -16.73 -2.69 6.81
C SER A 131 -17.22 -2.18 5.45
N ILE A 132 -18.01 -2.99 4.76
CA ILE A 132 -18.56 -2.69 3.44
C ILE A 132 -20.07 -2.48 3.58
N VAL A 133 -20.59 -1.31 3.19
CA VAL A 133 -22.03 -1.03 3.22
C VAL A 133 -22.77 -2.00 2.30
N TRP A 134 -23.76 -2.67 2.89
CA TRP A 134 -24.49 -3.81 2.31
C TRP A 134 -23.64 -5.01 1.84
N GLY A 135 -22.39 -5.14 2.32
CA GLY A 135 -21.50 -6.25 1.94
C GLY A 135 -22.06 -7.66 2.17
N ASN A 136 -23.03 -7.81 3.07
CA ASN A 136 -23.72 -9.07 3.35
C ASN A 136 -25.05 -9.25 2.56
N THR A 137 -25.35 -8.37 1.61
CA THR A 137 -26.58 -8.39 0.81
C THR A 137 -26.29 -8.88 -0.62
N PRO A 138 -26.68 -10.13 -1.00
CA PRO A 138 -26.32 -10.73 -2.29
C PRO A 138 -26.78 -9.97 -3.55
N ARG A 139 -27.76 -9.06 -3.42
CA ARG A 139 -28.22 -8.17 -4.48
C ARG A 139 -27.14 -7.15 -4.90
N TYR A 140 -26.31 -6.74 -3.95
CA TYR A 140 -25.37 -5.63 -4.07
C TYR A 140 -23.91 -6.09 -4.08
N TRP A 141 -23.60 -7.11 -3.28
CA TRP A 141 -22.26 -7.67 -3.14
C TRP A 141 -22.29 -9.20 -3.17
N ARG A 142 -21.31 -9.81 -3.85
CA ARG A 142 -21.10 -11.25 -3.88
C ARG A 142 -19.70 -11.57 -3.38
N TRP A 143 -19.61 -12.54 -2.47
CA TRP A 143 -18.33 -13.09 -2.03
C TRP A 143 -17.93 -14.21 -2.97
N THR A 144 -16.72 -14.14 -3.51
CA THR A 144 -16.23 -15.08 -4.53
C THR A 144 -14.75 -15.42 -4.31
N SER A 145 -14.32 -16.59 -4.78
CA SER A 145 -12.92 -17.00 -4.77
C SER A 145 -12.30 -16.79 -6.15
N VAL A 146 -11.11 -16.18 -6.18
CA VAL A 146 -10.35 -15.92 -7.41
C VAL A 146 -8.98 -16.59 -7.25
N PRO A 147 -8.54 -17.50 -8.15
CA PRO A 147 -7.29 -18.24 -7.97
C PRO A 147 -6.03 -17.38 -7.82
N ALA A 148 -6.03 -16.18 -8.41
CA ALA A 148 -4.94 -15.20 -8.30
C ALA A 148 -5.11 -14.21 -7.13
N ALA A 149 -6.01 -14.45 -6.18
CA ALA A 149 -6.19 -13.58 -5.01
C ALA A 149 -5.30 -14.01 -3.83
N ARG A 150 -4.82 -13.03 -3.06
CA ARG A 150 -4.07 -13.26 -1.81
C ARG A 150 -4.93 -13.89 -0.71
N PHE A 151 -6.24 -13.67 -0.75
CA PHE A 151 -7.23 -14.17 0.23
C PHE A 151 -8.20 -15.16 -0.40
N ARG A 152 -8.75 -16.06 0.42
CA ARG A 152 -9.73 -17.08 0.00
C ARG A 152 -10.99 -16.50 -0.65
N GLU A 153 -11.42 -15.31 -0.21
CA GLU A 153 -12.59 -14.62 -0.73
C GLU A 153 -12.29 -13.15 -0.98
N VAL A 154 -12.84 -12.63 -2.06
CA VAL A 154 -12.84 -11.21 -2.45
C VAL A 154 -14.29 -10.73 -2.56
N ALA A 155 -14.51 -9.42 -2.39
CA ALA A 155 -15.84 -8.82 -2.51
C ALA A 155 -16.07 -8.34 -3.94
N GLU A 156 -16.94 -9.03 -4.70
CA GLU A 156 -17.43 -8.59 -6.00
C GLU A 156 -18.60 -7.62 -5.80
N LEU A 157 -18.43 -6.39 -6.24
CA LEU A 157 -19.49 -5.40 -6.34
C LEU A 157 -20.41 -5.75 -7.53
N VAL A 158 -21.65 -6.12 -7.24
CA VAL A 158 -22.65 -6.46 -8.26
C VAL A 158 -23.24 -5.20 -8.85
N SER A 159 -23.84 -4.35 -8.02
CA SER A 159 -24.42 -3.05 -8.39
C SER A 159 -24.81 -2.26 -7.14
N VAL A 160 -24.37 -1.01 -6.98
CA VAL A 160 -24.84 -0.09 -5.93
C VAL A 160 -24.92 1.36 -6.43
N CYS A 161 -25.80 2.17 -5.85
CA CYS A 161 -25.73 3.63 -5.94
C CYS A 161 -24.93 4.29 -4.79
N TRP A 162 -24.68 3.55 -3.70
CA TRP A 162 -23.90 3.96 -2.53
C TRP A 162 -22.75 2.96 -2.32
N LEU A 163 -21.52 3.40 -2.58
CA LEU A 163 -20.30 2.64 -2.36
C LEU A 163 -19.57 3.24 -1.15
N GLU A 164 -19.49 2.46 -0.08
CA GLU A 164 -18.75 2.83 1.13
C GLU A 164 -17.99 1.61 1.66
N ILE A 165 -16.67 1.74 1.73
CA ILE A 165 -15.74 0.72 2.24
C ILE A 165 -14.85 1.39 3.29
N LYS A 166 -14.81 0.83 4.50
CA LYS A 166 -13.98 1.27 5.62
C LYS A 166 -13.07 0.15 6.09
N GLY A 167 -11.84 0.50 6.45
CA GLY A 167 -10.85 -0.38 7.07
C GLY A 167 -10.23 0.28 8.30
N GLY A 168 -9.81 -0.54 9.26
CA GLY A 168 -9.12 -0.12 10.48
C GLY A 168 -7.90 -0.99 10.75
N ILE A 169 -6.79 -0.38 11.17
CA ILE A 169 -5.60 -1.09 11.67
C ILE A 169 -4.96 -0.33 12.82
N LYS A 170 -4.60 -1.04 13.90
CA LYS A 170 -4.04 -0.41 15.11
C LYS A 170 -2.57 -0.06 14.91
N GLY A 171 -2.17 1.16 15.28
CA GLY A 171 -0.81 1.70 15.11
C GLY A 171 0.28 0.78 15.66
N ARG A 172 0.05 0.16 16.82
CA ARG A 172 0.94 -0.85 17.43
C ARG A 172 1.23 -2.09 16.58
N MET A 173 0.39 -2.43 15.60
CA MET A 173 0.66 -3.54 14.67
C MET A 173 1.73 -3.15 13.66
N LEU A 174 1.78 -1.88 13.28
CA LEU A 174 2.70 -1.31 12.30
C LEU A 174 4.08 -1.04 12.93
N SER A 175 5.08 -0.77 12.11
CA SER A 175 6.38 -0.32 12.62
C SER A 175 6.32 1.15 13.07
N PRO A 176 6.89 1.51 14.24
CA PRO A 176 6.92 2.90 14.70
C PRO A 176 7.89 3.75 13.86
N ASN A 177 7.76 5.07 13.96
CA ASN A 177 8.56 6.07 13.25
C ASN A 177 8.62 5.86 11.73
N THR A 178 7.50 5.42 11.14
CA THR A 178 7.42 5.01 9.73
C THR A 178 6.27 5.72 9.04
N LEU A 179 6.54 6.32 7.87
CA LEU A 179 5.51 6.84 6.97
C LEU A 179 4.89 5.66 6.21
N TYR A 180 3.57 5.55 6.24
CA TYR A 180 2.82 4.48 5.59
C TYR A 180 1.90 5.06 4.51
N GLY A 181 1.74 4.30 3.43
CA GLY A 181 0.69 4.51 2.42
C GLY A 181 -0.36 3.41 2.52
N ALA A 182 -1.63 3.79 2.33
CA ALA A 182 -2.75 2.88 2.20
C ALA A 182 -3.18 2.78 0.73
N TYR A 183 -3.34 1.56 0.23
CA TYR A 183 -3.63 1.27 -1.18
C TYR A 183 -4.83 0.34 -1.29
N LEU A 184 -5.87 0.72 -2.04
CA LEU A 184 -6.97 -0.20 -2.37
C LEU A 184 -6.51 -1.12 -3.50
N VAL A 185 -6.59 -2.44 -3.29
CA VAL A 185 -6.20 -3.45 -4.29
C VAL A 185 -7.45 -4.15 -4.83
N PHE A 186 -7.66 -4.06 -6.14
CA PHE A 186 -8.88 -4.51 -6.80
C PHE A 186 -8.66 -4.97 -8.24
N LYS A 187 -9.63 -5.67 -8.82
CA LYS A 187 -9.69 -6.06 -10.24
C LYS A 187 -11.03 -5.63 -10.84
N GLN A 188 -11.08 -5.47 -12.15
CA GLN A 188 -12.37 -5.44 -12.86
C GLN A 188 -12.80 -6.86 -13.19
N ARG A 189 -14.11 -7.09 -13.25
CA ARG A 189 -14.70 -8.34 -13.75
C ARG A 189 -14.48 -8.42 -15.27
N ASN A 190 -14.45 -9.64 -15.82
CA ASN A 190 -14.27 -9.87 -17.26
C ASN A 190 -15.30 -9.17 -18.18
N GLY A 191 -16.44 -8.72 -17.63
CA GLY A 191 -17.45 -7.91 -18.34
C GLY A 191 -17.26 -6.39 -18.22
N GLY A 192 -16.13 -5.94 -17.68
CA GLY A 192 -15.86 -4.55 -17.31
C GLY A 192 -16.40 -4.17 -15.93
N ALA A 193 -15.96 -3.01 -15.44
CA ALA A 193 -16.67 -2.25 -14.43
C ALA A 193 -17.45 -1.11 -15.10
N TYR A 194 -18.51 -0.63 -14.46
CA TYR A 194 -19.37 0.45 -14.96
C TYR A 194 -19.73 1.42 -13.84
N GLY A 195 -20.13 2.64 -14.19
CA GLY A 195 -20.51 3.69 -13.22
C GLY A 195 -19.32 4.33 -12.47
N PHE A 196 -18.10 4.08 -12.95
CA PHE A 196 -16.86 4.73 -12.48
C PHE A 196 -16.25 5.68 -13.53
N GLU A 197 -16.84 5.74 -14.73
CA GLU A 197 -16.33 6.47 -15.89
C GLU A 197 -16.25 7.97 -15.62
N ASN A 198 -15.02 8.49 -15.49
CA ASN A 198 -14.73 9.88 -15.08
C ASN A 198 -15.35 10.28 -13.72
N GLN A 199 -15.77 9.33 -12.88
CA GLN A 199 -16.32 9.61 -11.55
C GLN A 199 -15.22 9.52 -10.48
N PRO A 200 -14.83 10.66 -9.86
CA PRO A 200 -13.87 10.64 -8.77
C PRO A 200 -14.51 10.07 -7.49
N VAL A 201 -13.81 9.13 -6.87
CA VAL A 201 -14.15 8.54 -5.58
C VAL A 201 -13.43 9.31 -4.47
N GLU A 202 -14.16 9.71 -3.44
CA GLU A 202 -13.59 10.36 -2.25
C GLU A 202 -12.94 9.29 -1.37
N VAL A 203 -11.71 9.53 -0.93
CA VAL A 203 -10.94 8.60 -0.09
C VAL A 203 -10.35 9.34 1.10
N SER A 204 -10.23 8.66 2.23
CA SER A 204 -9.70 9.24 3.46
C SER A 204 -8.70 8.32 4.15
N VAL A 205 -7.68 8.91 4.75
CA VAL A 205 -6.80 8.23 5.71
C VAL A 205 -6.59 9.16 6.91
N GLY A 206 -6.69 8.64 8.13
CA GLY A 206 -6.47 9.39 9.36
C GLY A 206 -6.11 8.50 10.53
N VAL A 207 -5.47 9.06 11.55
CA VAL A 207 -5.19 8.39 12.82
C VAL A 207 -6.22 8.88 13.84
N ALA A 208 -6.89 7.97 14.54
CA ALA A 208 -7.94 8.33 15.48
C ALA A 208 -7.42 9.26 16.59
N GLY A 209 -7.97 10.48 16.67
CA GLY A 209 -7.52 11.54 17.58
C GLY A 209 -6.63 12.61 16.94
N GLU A 210 -6.00 12.34 15.79
CA GLU A 210 -5.21 13.32 15.03
C GLU A 210 -6.07 14.13 14.04
N GLY A 211 -7.01 14.92 14.56
CA GLY A 211 -7.81 15.86 13.75
C GLY A 211 -8.82 15.20 12.80
N GLU A 212 -9.19 15.89 11.71
CA GLU A 212 -10.04 15.30 10.67
C GLU A 212 -9.19 14.49 9.67
N ALA A 213 -9.64 13.27 9.35
CA ALA A 213 -8.98 12.39 8.38
C ALA A 213 -8.81 13.10 7.03
N ARG A 214 -7.60 13.03 6.47
CA ARG A 214 -7.24 13.73 5.23
C ARG A 214 -8.02 13.12 4.06
N ARG A 215 -8.94 13.91 3.48
CA ARG A 215 -9.71 13.53 2.30
C ARG A 215 -9.00 13.93 1.01
N ARG A 216 -9.09 13.10 -0.02
CA ARG A 216 -8.71 13.41 -1.42
C ARG A 216 -9.60 12.65 -2.39
N THR A 217 -9.43 12.87 -3.69
CA THR A 217 -10.15 12.13 -4.75
C THR A 217 -9.20 11.28 -5.58
N VAL A 218 -9.69 10.12 -6.01
CA VAL A 218 -9.00 9.16 -6.90
C VAL A 218 -9.99 8.55 -7.89
N TYR A 219 -9.50 7.91 -8.94
CA TYR A 219 -10.32 7.14 -9.87
C TYR A 219 -10.19 5.63 -9.61
N LEU A 220 -11.24 4.86 -9.92
CA LEU A 220 -11.23 3.40 -9.90
C LEU A 220 -11.21 2.78 -11.31
N GLU A 221 -11.04 3.61 -12.33
CA GLU A 221 -10.83 3.21 -13.72
C GLU A 221 -9.41 3.61 -14.16
N ALA A 222 -8.71 2.72 -14.86
CA ALA A 222 -7.42 3.02 -15.46
C ALA A 222 -7.50 4.23 -16.40
N ALA A 223 -6.45 5.03 -16.45
CA ALA A 223 -6.41 6.19 -17.34
C ALA A 223 -6.49 5.75 -18.81
N THR A 224 -7.65 5.94 -19.45
CA THR A 224 -7.75 5.74 -20.89
C THR A 224 -6.85 6.75 -21.59
N PRO A 225 -5.97 6.34 -22.53
CA PRO A 225 -5.15 7.29 -23.27
C PRO A 225 -6.09 8.21 -24.03
N ARG A 226 -6.02 9.52 -23.72
CA ARG A 226 -6.83 10.56 -24.36
C ARG A 226 -6.60 10.52 -25.87
N ARG A 227 -7.49 9.83 -26.60
CA ARG A 227 -7.57 9.99 -28.05
C ARG A 227 -7.80 11.47 -28.32
N PRO A 228 -6.99 12.13 -29.18
CA PRO A 228 -7.27 13.49 -29.59
C PRO A 228 -8.70 13.53 -30.12
N ARG A 229 -9.56 14.36 -29.49
CA ARG A 229 -10.89 14.67 -30.00
C ARG A 229 -10.71 15.36 -31.35
N HIS A 230 -10.65 14.57 -32.42
CA HIS A 230 -10.77 15.08 -33.77
C HIS A 230 -12.09 15.83 -33.83
N GLN A 231 -12.03 17.13 -34.10
CA GLN A 231 -13.24 17.94 -34.26
C GLN A 231 -14.06 17.32 -35.40
N ILE A 232 -15.23 16.78 -35.06
CA ILE A 232 -16.21 16.38 -36.07
C ILE A 232 -16.76 17.68 -36.66
N VAL A 233 -16.12 18.15 -37.71
CA VAL A 233 -16.62 19.27 -38.51
C VAL A 233 -17.95 18.82 -39.13
N PRO A 234 -19.07 19.53 -38.90
CA PRO A 234 -20.36 19.12 -39.48
C PRO A 234 -20.30 19.19 -41.01
N ARG A 235 -20.26 18.03 -41.68
CA ARG A 235 -20.46 17.97 -43.12
C ARG A 235 -21.94 18.18 -43.41
N ILE A 236 -22.26 19.38 -43.89
CA ILE A 236 -23.59 19.79 -44.34
C ILE A 236 -24.08 18.80 -45.40
N PHE A 237 -25.11 18.02 -45.08
CA PHE A 237 -25.91 17.30 -46.06
C PHE A 237 -27.23 18.02 -46.26
N SER A 238 -27.42 18.58 -47.45
CA SER A 238 -28.65 19.21 -47.88
C SER A 238 -29.72 18.16 -48.19
N ARG A 239 -30.88 18.22 -47.52
CA ARG A 239 -32.12 17.58 -48.00
C ARG A 239 -33.36 18.45 -47.80
N VAL A 240 -34.18 18.38 -48.84
CA VAL A 240 -35.29 19.25 -49.26
C VAL A 240 -36.46 19.36 -48.27
N ARG A 241 -37.17 20.49 -48.34
CA ARG A 241 -38.41 20.89 -47.64
C ARG A 241 -39.61 19.93 -47.80
N SER A 242 -40.43 19.88 -46.76
CA SER A 242 -41.91 20.02 -46.80
C SER A 242 -42.40 20.37 -45.39
N ARG A 243 -42.86 21.61 -45.10
CA ARG A 243 -44.29 22.01 -45.01
C ARG A 243 -45.17 20.89 -44.44
N PHE A 244 -45.82 21.02 -43.28
CA PHE A 244 -46.50 22.18 -42.67
C PHE A 244 -46.25 22.23 -41.13
N LEU A 245 -46.81 23.12 -40.29
CA LEU A 245 -47.90 24.10 -40.45
C LEU A 245 -47.58 25.45 -39.74
N ASP A 246 -48.41 25.94 -38.80
CA ASP A 246 -48.50 27.35 -38.36
C ASP A 246 -48.02 27.70 -36.94
N SER A 247 -47.59 28.97 -36.84
CA SER A 247 -47.81 29.95 -35.74
C SER A 247 -47.34 29.64 -34.30
N PHE A 248 -46.24 30.28 -33.92
CA PHE A 248 -46.26 31.35 -32.89
C PHE A 248 -45.06 32.28 -33.11
N ASP A 249 -45.30 33.59 -33.14
CA ASP A 249 -44.26 34.61 -33.34
C ASP A 249 -43.63 34.95 -31.98
N ALA A 250 -42.55 34.24 -31.64
CA ALA A 250 -41.76 34.47 -30.44
C ALA A 250 -40.27 34.30 -30.76
N ALA A 251 -39.47 35.32 -30.50
CA ALA A 251 -38.03 35.24 -30.67
C ALA A 251 -37.46 34.10 -29.78
N PRO A 252 -36.53 33.27 -30.30
CA PRO A 252 -35.93 32.22 -29.50
C PRO A 252 -35.20 32.83 -28.30
N PRO A 253 -35.27 32.22 -27.10
CA PRO A 253 -34.52 32.70 -25.96
C PRO A 253 -33.02 32.71 -26.29
N PRO A 254 -32.24 33.68 -25.78
CA PRO A 254 -30.80 33.69 -25.99
C PRO A 254 -30.20 32.37 -25.47
N PRO A 255 -29.17 31.82 -26.14
CA PRO A 255 -28.51 30.62 -25.65
C PRO A 255 -28.03 30.87 -24.21
N PRO A 256 -28.10 29.86 -23.32
CA PRO A 256 -27.55 30.02 -21.99
C PRO A 256 -26.08 30.45 -22.10
N PRO A 257 -25.59 31.32 -21.19
CA PRO A 257 -24.19 31.71 -21.21
C PRO A 257 -23.34 30.43 -21.20
N PRO A 258 -22.22 30.38 -21.97
CA PRO A 258 -21.35 29.22 -21.93
C PRO A 258 -21.02 28.93 -20.46
N PRO A 259 -21.02 27.66 -20.03
CA PRO A 259 -20.73 27.32 -18.65
C PRO A 259 -19.45 28.07 -18.26
N SER A 260 -19.53 28.83 -17.17
CA SER A 260 -18.40 29.60 -16.66
C SER A 260 -17.21 28.67 -16.66
N ARG A 261 -16.10 29.13 -17.25
CA ARG A 261 -14.85 28.36 -17.27
C ARG A 261 -14.39 28.18 -15.82
N VAL A 262 -14.91 27.15 -15.16
CA VAL A 262 -14.25 26.50 -14.05
C VAL A 262 -12.86 26.16 -14.56
N ASP A 263 -11.88 26.67 -13.83
CA ASP A 263 -10.48 26.52 -14.14
C ASP A 263 -10.14 25.03 -14.10
N ASP A 264 -10.04 24.42 -15.28
CA ASP A 264 -9.90 22.97 -15.51
C ASP A 264 -8.49 22.45 -15.11
N SER A 265 -7.79 23.21 -14.25
CA SER A 265 -6.39 23.02 -13.84
C SER A 265 -6.21 22.37 -12.46
N ALA A 266 -7.30 21.92 -11.80
CA ALA A 266 -7.26 21.52 -10.39
C ALA A 266 -7.99 20.21 -9.98
N VAL A 267 -8.31 19.28 -10.89
CA VAL A 267 -8.86 17.95 -10.51
C VAL A 267 -8.01 16.79 -11.05
N GLY A 268 -6.72 16.80 -10.68
CA GLY A 268 -5.79 15.70 -10.93
C GLY A 268 -5.95 14.54 -9.94
N GLY A 269 -7.07 13.81 -10.01
CA GLY A 269 -7.24 12.57 -9.24
C GLY A 269 -6.28 11.47 -9.71
N GLU A 270 -5.72 10.70 -8.78
CA GLU A 270 -4.81 9.61 -9.14
C GLU A 270 -5.59 8.42 -9.73
N HIS A 271 -5.08 7.88 -10.85
CA HIS A 271 -5.62 6.67 -11.49
C HIS A 271 -4.94 5.41 -10.95
N PRO A 272 -5.63 4.25 -10.97
CA PRO A 272 -5.07 2.99 -10.54
C PRO A 272 -3.95 2.54 -11.48
N LYS A 273 -2.97 1.82 -10.92
CA LYS A 273 -1.82 1.24 -11.62
C LYS A 273 -1.93 -0.28 -11.57
N GLU A 274 -1.57 -0.96 -12.65
CA GLU A 274 -1.49 -2.41 -12.68
C GLU A 274 -0.22 -2.89 -11.96
N ARG A 275 -0.35 -3.99 -11.21
CA ARG A 275 0.71 -4.69 -10.48
C ARG A 275 1.14 -5.95 -11.23
N ASP A 276 2.30 -6.50 -10.88
CA ASP A 276 2.83 -7.73 -11.47
C ASP A 276 1.92 -8.97 -11.26
N ASP A 277 1.02 -8.93 -10.26
CA ASP A 277 -0.01 -9.95 -10.00
C ASP A 277 -1.33 -9.72 -10.81
N GLY A 278 -1.30 -8.75 -11.73
CA GLY A 278 -2.40 -8.28 -12.57
C GLY A 278 -3.52 -7.57 -11.80
N TRP A 279 -3.39 -7.37 -10.48
CA TRP A 279 -4.33 -6.54 -9.73
C TRP A 279 -4.02 -5.07 -9.95
N MET A 280 -5.05 -4.24 -9.86
CA MET A 280 -4.89 -2.80 -9.83
C MET A 280 -4.74 -2.32 -8.39
N GLU A 281 -3.93 -1.28 -8.18
CA GLU A 281 -3.85 -0.54 -6.93
C GLU A 281 -4.01 0.97 -7.14
N VAL A 282 -4.60 1.65 -6.16
CA VAL A 282 -4.67 3.11 -6.11
C VAL A 282 -4.37 3.61 -4.69
N GLU A 283 -3.60 4.69 -4.55
CA GLU A 283 -3.25 5.25 -3.25
C GLU A 283 -4.43 6.02 -2.65
N LEU A 284 -4.90 5.57 -1.49
CA LEU A 284 -5.97 6.20 -0.73
C LEU A 284 -5.46 7.41 0.06
N GLY A 285 -4.20 7.35 0.50
CA GLY A 285 -3.52 8.41 1.23
C GLY A 285 -2.35 7.86 2.04
N ASP A 286 -1.71 8.74 2.81
CA ASP A 286 -0.60 8.43 3.69
C ASP A 286 -0.78 8.97 5.11
N PHE A 287 -0.10 8.34 6.06
CA PHE A 287 -0.11 8.66 7.48
C PHE A 287 1.23 8.28 8.12
N PHE A 288 1.60 8.95 9.20
CA PHE A 288 2.83 8.63 9.96
C PHE A 288 2.47 7.84 11.21
N ASN A 289 3.07 6.65 11.38
CA ASN A 289 2.91 5.90 12.62
C ASN A 289 3.98 6.31 13.63
N GLY A 290 3.61 7.09 14.64
CA GLY A 290 4.48 7.43 15.78
C GLY A 290 4.80 6.23 16.70
N GLY A 291 4.05 5.13 16.60
CA GLY A 291 4.15 3.98 17.50
C GLY A 291 3.10 3.97 18.62
N GLY A 292 2.06 4.80 18.51
CA GLY A 292 0.95 4.83 19.46
C GLY A 292 -0.03 3.66 19.31
N GLU A 293 -1.03 3.64 20.18
CA GLU A 293 -2.09 2.62 20.17
C GLU A 293 -3.28 2.98 19.26
N GLU A 294 -3.31 4.20 18.72
CA GLU A 294 -4.45 4.72 17.95
C GLU A 294 -4.78 3.84 16.74
N GLU A 295 -6.06 3.82 16.37
CA GLU A 295 -6.51 3.11 15.16
C GLU A 295 -6.39 4.03 13.95
N VAL A 296 -5.78 3.50 12.88
CA VAL A 296 -5.70 4.16 11.58
C VAL A 296 -6.96 3.82 10.81
N GLU A 297 -7.78 4.82 10.55
CA GLU A 297 -9.02 4.71 9.80
C GLU A 297 -8.76 5.00 8.31
N ILE A 298 -9.26 4.12 7.45
CA ILE A 298 -9.11 4.20 6.00
C ILE A 298 -10.51 4.08 5.37
N GLY A 299 -10.85 4.98 4.46
CA GLY A 299 -12.19 5.06 3.86
C GLY A 299 -12.16 5.27 2.34
N VAL A 300 -13.14 4.68 1.66
CA VAL A 300 -13.43 4.83 0.24
C VAL A 300 -14.93 5.09 0.08
N TYR A 301 -15.28 6.21 -0.55
CA TYR A 301 -16.63 6.76 -0.58
C TYR A 301 -17.00 7.22 -2.00
N GLU A 302 -17.97 6.54 -2.61
CA GLU A 302 -18.74 7.06 -3.72
C GLU A 302 -20.22 6.98 -3.31
N VAL A 303 -20.69 8.08 -2.71
CA VAL A 303 -22.03 8.19 -2.10
C VAL A 303 -22.80 9.42 -2.59
N LYS A 304 -22.19 10.24 -3.45
CA LYS A 304 -22.66 11.59 -3.81
C LYS A 304 -23.29 11.67 -5.20
N SER A 305 -22.93 10.79 -6.13
CA SER A 305 -23.46 10.83 -7.51
C SER A 305 -24.88 10.25 -7.61
N GLY A 306 -25.19 9.25 -6.79
CA GLY A 306 -26.39 8.42 -6.95
C GLY A 306 -26.33 7.44 -8.13
N GLU A 307 -25.27 7.49 -8.94
CA GLU A 307 -25.10 6.65 -10.14
C GLU A 307 -24.87 5.19 -9.76
N TRP A 308 -25.47 4.27 -10.52
CA TRP A 308 -25.30 2.84 -10.29
C TRP A 308 -23.97 2.34 -10.85
N LYS A 309 -23.18 1.69 -9.99
CA LYS A 309 -21.83 1.22 -10.29
C LYS A 309 -21.59 -0.22 -9.85
N GLY A 310 -20.77 -0.94 -10.60
CA GLY A 310 -20.55 -2.37 -10.39
C GLY A 310 -19.39 -2.95 -11.19
N GLY A 311 -19.13 -4.24 -11.02
CA GLY A 311 -18.10 -4.98 -11.76
C GLY A 311 -16.67 -4.88 -11.21
N ILE A 312 -16.49 -4.38 -9.98
CA ILE A 312 -15.19 -4.38 -9.28
C ILE A 312 -15.10 -5.57 -8.32
N LEU A 313 -13.95 -6.24 -8.26
CA LEU A 313 -13.58 -7.23 -7.25
C LEU A 313 -12.55 -6.62 -6.30
N VAL A 314 -12.93 -6.37 -5.06
CA VAL A 314 -12.04 -5.83 -4.02
C VAL A 314 -11.31 -6.99 -3.32
N GLN A 315 -9.97 -7.01 -3.40
CA GLN A 315 -9.16 -7.95 -2.63
C GLN A 315 -9.00 -7.47 -1.18
N GLY A 316 -8.76 -6.17 -1.00
CA GLY A 316 -8.47 -5.59 0.30
C GLY A 316 -7.77 -4.23 0.23
N ILE A 317 -7.28 -3.79 1.38
CA ILE A 317 -6.47 -2.57 1.53
C ILE A 317 -5.06 -2.98 1.99
N GLU A 318 -4.04 -2.62 1.22
CA GLU A 318 -2.62 -2.85 1.54
C GLU A 318 -2.04 -1.61 2.23
N ILE A 319 -1.42 -1.80 3.39
CA ILE A 319 -0.74 -0.79 4.20
C ILE A 319 0.74 -1.13 4.20
N ARG A 320 1.54 -0.30 3.52
CA ARG A 320 2.99 -0.52 3.33
C ARG A 320 3.79 0.77 3.53
N PRO A 321 5.06 0.67 3.96
CA PRO A 321 5.92 1.84 4.13
C PRO A 321 6.06 2.64 2.83
N LYS A 322 6.10 3.96 2.94
CA LYS A 322 6.54 4.85 1.86
C LYS A 322 7.98 5.27 2.13
N ASN A 323 8.84 5.13 1.11
CA ASN A 323 10.16 5.75 1.16
C ASN A 323 9.98 7.27 1.21
N LYS A 324 10.79 7.95 2.02
CA LYS A 324 11.00 9.39 1.84
C LYS A 324 11.86 9.55 0.59
N ASN A 325 11.30 10.16 -0.45
CA ASN A 325 12.07 10.70 -1.57
C ASN A 325 12.95 11.85 -1.11
#